data_AF-A0A421BH66-F1
#
_entry.id   AF-A0A421BH66-F1
#
_cell.length_a   1.000
_cell.length_b   1.000
_cell.length_c   1.000
_cell.angle_alpha   90.00
_cell.angle_beta   90.00
_cell.angle_gamma   90.00
#
_symmetry.space_group_name_H-M   'P 1'
#
loop_
_entity.id
_entity.type
_entity.pdbx_description
1 polymer ?
#
loop_
_entity_poly.entity_id
_entity_poly.type
_entity_poly.pdbx_seq_one_letter_code
_entity_poly.pdbx_strand_id
1 'polypeptide(L)'
;MTMTKHSELFNGYLKVFIKKYVPDINNTFYQNIYKLVLDLQMNLLIFICNRKRLLGELDGRTPEERYQYFDEVLCLRGDILREIEVEFPEIISRTVTHIKKYIKLQEDVRTKFYEDFNLLKSQKFILTDDCVINDKHLTIDISGDIHNGKGVCIVTYRENKVVYKNKSINSNKFINQFLELVAT
;
A
#
# COMPACT_ATOMS: atom_id res chain seq x y z
N MET A 1 5.42 4.08 22.26
CA MET A 1 4.61 3.13 21.47
C MET A 1 5.56 2.06 20.96
N THR A 2 5.54 0.89 21.59
CA THR A 2 6.42 -0.25 21.31
C THR A 2 6.04 -0.81 19.95
N MET A 3 6.94 -0.73 18.97
CA MET A 3 6.75 -1.40 17.69
C MET A 3 6.68 -2.90 17.95
N THR A 4 5.50 -3.49 17.75
CA THR A 4 5.33 -4.94 17.68
C THR A 4 6.30 -5.46 16.62
N LYS A 5 7.20 -6.37 17.01
CA LYS A 5 8.10 -7.09 16.08
C LYS A 5 7.25 -7.93 15.12
N HIS A 6 6.71 -7.33 14.07
CA HIS A 6 6.63 -8.06 12.81
C HIS A 6 8.08 -8.21 12.35
N SER A 7 8.57 -9.44 12.21
CA SER A 7 9.81 -9.66 11.48
C SER A 7 9.52 -9.30 10.02
N GLU A 8 9.73 -8.04 9.66
CA GLU A 8 9.63 -7.59 8.29
C GLU A 8 10.76 -8.29 7.52
N LEU A 9 10.39 -9.30 6.71
CA LEU A 9 11.31 -9.95 5.80
C LEU A 9 11.87 -8.91 4.82
N PHE A 10 13.13 -9.05 4.46
CA PHE A 10 13.86 -8.16 3.55
C PHE A 10 13.86 -6.68 3.98
N ASN A 11 13.94 -6.40 5.28
CA ASN A 11 13.90 -5.04 5.81
C ASN A 11 15.07 -4.19 5.28
N GLY A 12 16.26 -4.78 5.17
CA GLY A 12 17.41 -4.10 4.59
C GLY A 12 17.14 -3.63 3.16
N TYR A 13 16.49 -4.47 2.37
CA TYR A 13 16.11 -4.14 0.99
C TYR A 13 15.08 -3.01 0.94
N LEU A 14 14.01 -3.12 1.73
CA LEU A 14 12.92 -2.15 1.75
C LEU A 14 13.39 -0.75 2.15
N LYS A 15 14.28 -0.66 3.15
CA LYS A 15 14.94 0.60 3.54
C LYS A 15 15.64 1.27 2.37
N VAL A 16 16.46 0.52 1.63
CA VAL A 16 17.22 1.06 0.51
C VAL A 16 16.31 1.42 -0.67
N PHE A 17 15.33 0.57 -0.99
CA PHE A 17 14.35 0.81 -2.05
C PHE A 17 13.55 2.10 -1.77
N ILE A 18 12.97 2.25 -0.59
CA ILE A 18 12.15 3.41 -0.23
C ILE A 18 13.00 4.68 -0.21
N LYS A 19 14.20 4.63 0.37
CA LYS A 19 15.11 5.78 0.36
C LYS A 19 15.43 6.27 -1.05
N LYS A 20 15.56 5.36 -2.03
CA LYS A 20 15.90 5.70 -3.41
C LYS A 20 14.68 6.17 -4.21
N TYR A 21 13.55 5.47 -4.11
CA TYR A 21 12.41 5.65 -5.01
C TYR A 21 11.21 6.37 -4.41
N VAL A 22 11.15 6.49 -3.09
CA VAL A 22 10.04 7.13 -2.35
C VAL A 22 10.60 7.97 -1.18
N PRO A 23 11.55 8.89 -1.42
CA PRO A 23 12.28 9.57 -0.35
C PRO A 23 11.40 10.44 0.57
N ASP A 24 10.31 11.00 0.04
CA ASP A 24 9.43 11.94 0.74
C ASP A 24 8.16 11.28 1.30
N ILE A 25 8.22 9.98 1.58
CA ILE A 25 7.07 9.24 2.10
C ILE A 25 6.67 9.76 3.50
N ASN A 26 5.39 10.09 3.67
CA ASN A 26 4.85 10.35 5.00
C ASN A 26 4.91 9.06 5.84
N ASN A 27 5.35 9.16 7.09
CA ASN A 27 5.41 8.03 8.03
C ASN A 27 4.09 7.25 8.12
N THR A 28 2.95 7.91 7.89
CA THR A 28 1.62 7.25 7.87
C THR A 28 1.47 6.21 6.75
N PHE A 29 2.20 6.32 5.65
CA PHE A 29 2.15 5.38 4.51
C PHE A 29 3.26 4.34 4.52
N TYR A 30 4.22 4.45 5.44
CA TYR A 30 5.45 3.64 5.43
C TYR A 30 5.16 2.14 5.43
N GLN A 31 4.28 1.69 6.33
CA GLN A 31 3.92 0.28 6.48
C GLN A 31 3.13 -0.25 5.28
N ASN A 32 2.22 0.55 4.72
CA ASN A 32 1.48 0.18 3.51
C ASN A 32 2.42 0.05 2.31
N ILE A 33 3.41 0.94 2.19
CA ILE A 33 4.40 0.88 1.11
C ILE A 33 5.36 -0.29 1.28
N TYR A 34 5.78 -0.62 2.51
CA TYR A 34 6.51 -1.86 2.80
C TYR A 34 5.78 -3.08 2.26
N LYS A 35 4.49 -3.21 2.63
CA LYS A 35 3.65 -4.31 2.18
C LYS A 35 3.53 -4.35 0.66
N LEU A 36 3.30 -3.21 0.00
CA LEU A 36 3.19 -3.14 -1.46
C LEU A 36 4.47 -3.56 -2.18
N VAL A 37 5.64 -3.15 -1.69
CA VAL A 37 6.93 -3.55 -2.29
C VAL A 37 7.12 -5.06 -2.12
N LEU A 38 6.84 -5.59 -0.94
CA LEU A 38 6.93 -7.03 -0.70
C LEU A 38 5.93 -7.83 -1.54
N ASP A 39 4.67 -7.43 -1.60
CA ASP A 39 3.65 -8.11 -2.41
C ASP A 39 4.07 -8.24 -3.89
N LEU A 40 4.83 -7.25 -4.40
CA LEU A 40 5.30 -7.21 -5.78
C LEU A 40 6.67 -7.90 -6.00
N GLN A 41 7.53 -7.94 -4.98
CA GLN A 41 8.93 -8.34 -5.16
C GLN A 41 9.40 -9.49 -4.27
N MET A 42 8.59 -9.96 -3.32
CA MET A 42 8.95 -11.03 -2.37
C MET A 42 9.48 -12.27 -3.08
N ASN A 43 8.76 -12.74 -4.11
CA ASN A 43 9.17 -13.94 -4.86
C ASN A 43 10.51 -13.75 -5.58
N LEU A 44 10.77 -12.54 -6.09
CA LEU A 44 12.05 -12.21 -6.72
C LEU A 44 13.17 -12.18 -5.68
N LEU A 45 12.94 -11.57 -4.51
CA LEU A 45 13.92 -11.51 -3.44
C LEU A 45 14.26 -12.90 -2.90
N ILE A 46 13.26 -13.77 -2.74
CA ILE A 46 13.44 -15.19 -2.39
C ILE A 46 14.24 -15.92 -3.48
N PHE A 47 13.92 -15.69 -4.75
CA PHE A 47 14.66 -16.28 -5.88
C PHE A 47 16.13 -15.86 -5.85
N ILE A 48 16.42 -14.55 -5.72
CA ILE A 48 17.79 -14.03 -5.70
C ILE A 48 18.55 -14.59 -4.48
N CYS A 49 17.95 -14.57 -3.29
CA CYS A 49 18.56 -15.13 -2.09
C CYS A 49 18.91 -16.61 -2.28
N ASN A 50 18.01 -17.41 -2.85
CA ASN A 50 18.29 -18.81 -3.15
C ASN A 50 19.36 -19.00 -4.23
N ARG A 51 19.34 -18.19 -5.29
CA ARG A 51 20.38 -18.21 -6.34
C ARG A 51 21.76 -17.96 -5.73
N LYS A 52 21.90 -16.90 -4.93
CA LYS A 52 23.16 -16.56 -4.24
C LYS A 52 23.61 -17.65 -3.29
N ARG A 53 22.68 -18.27 -2.55
CA ARG A 53 22.96 -19.44 -1.70
C ARG A 53 23.57 -20.59 -2.51
N LEU A 54 22.98 -20.93 -3.67
CA LEU A 54 23.46 -22.02 -4.52
C LEU A 54 24.82 -21.73 -5.16
N LEU A 55 25.13 -20.46 -5.40
CA LEU A 55 26.42 -20.01 -5.94
C LEU A 55 27.50 -19.83 -4.87
N GLY A 56 27.17 -19.99 -3.58
CA GLY A 56 28.12 -19.80 -2.48
C GLY A 56 28.43 -18.34 -2.18
N GLU A 57 27.57 -17.40 -2.58
CA GLU A 57 27.74 -15.95 -2.41
C GLU A 57 27.19 -15.41 -1.08
N LEU A 58 26.67 -16.28 -0.20
CA LEU A 58 26.14 -15.89 1.11
C LEU A 58 27.02 -16.44 2.23
N ASP A 59 27.53 -15.54 3.07
CA ASP A 59 28.26 -15.92 4.28
C ASP A 59 27.29 -16.46 5.34
N GLY A 60 27.64 -17.58 5.97
CA GLY A 60 26.85 -18.20 7.02
C GLY A 60 26.82 -19.73 6.95
N ARG A 61 26.96 -20.38 8.10
CA ARG A 61 26.91 -21.82 8.27
C ARG A 61 25.46 -22.32 8.30
N THR A 62 24.55 -21.54 8.88
CA THR A 62 23.11 -21.87 8.93
C THR A 62 22.30 -21.10 7.88
N PRO A 63 21.07 -21.55 7.54
CA PRO A 63 20.16 -20.78 6.70
C PRO A 63 19.86 -19.37 7.23
N GLU A 64 19.74 -19.23 8.55
CA GLU A 64 19.43 -17.97 9.23
C GLU A 64 20.60 -16.99 9.10
N GLU A 65 21.84 -17.45 9.32
CA GLU A 65 23.04 -16.64 9.14
C GLU A 65 23.18 -16.15 7.69
N ARG A 66 22.90 -17.02 6.72
CA ARG A 66 22.93 -16.66 5.29
C ARG A 66 21.86 -15.64 4.92
N TYR A 67 20.65 -15.79 5.45
CA TYR A 67 19.59 -14.81 5.26
C TYR A 67 19.94 -13.48 5.91
N GLN A 68 20.50 -13.51 7.13
CA GLN A 68 20.97 -12.31 7.82
C GLN A 68 22.05 -11.60 7.01
N TYR A 69 23.02 -12.31 6.47
CA TYR A 69 24.01 -11.73 5.56
C TYR A 69 23.36 -11.11 4.32
N PHE A 70 22.42 -11.82 3.69
CA PHE A 70 21.69 -11.29 2.54
C PHE A 70 21.00 -9.96 2.86
N ASP A 71 20.19 -9.90 3.93
CA ASP A 71 19.37 -8.73 4.25
C ASP A 71 20.20 -7.60 4.90
N GLU A 72 21.06 -7.92 5.85
CA GLU A 72 21.80 -6.92 6.63
C GLU A 72 23.11 -6.47 5.99
N VAL A 73 23.65 -7.21 5.01
CA VAL A 73 24.86 -6.81 4.29
C VAL A 73 24.55 -6.45 2.85
N LEU A 74 24.10 -7.41 2.04
CA LEU A 74 23.95 -7.20 0.59
C LEU A 74 22.80 -6.23 0.29
N CYS A 75 21.65 -6.39 0.93
CA CYS A 75 20.51 -5.50 0.71
C CYS A 75 20.79 -4.08 1.24
N LEU A 76 21.33 -3.94 2.46
CA LEU A 76 21.63 -2.62 3.04
C LEU A 76 22.73 -1.84 2.30
N ARG A 77 23.70 -2.53 1.68
CA ARG A 77 24.69 -1.91 0.78
C ARG A 77 24.12 -1.50 -0.58
N GLY A 78 22.89 -1.93 -0.87
CA GLY A 78 22.20 -1.69 -2.13
C GLY A 78 22.66 -2.59 -3.27
N ASP A 79 23.42 -3.66 -2.99
CA ASP A 79 23.89 -4.59 -4.02
C ASP A 79 22.71 -5.29 -4.70
N ILE A 80 21.78 -5.81 -3.89
CA ILE A 80 20.57 -6.50 -4.39
C ILE A 80 19.68 -5.56 -5.18
N LEU A 81 19.54 -4.29 -4.75
CA LEU A 81 18.76 -3.32 -5.50
C LEU A 81 19.39 -3.00 -6.86
N ARG A 82 20.71 -2.81 -6.92
CA ARG A 82 21.43 -2.62 -8.18
C ARG A 82 21.29 -3.83 -9.11
N GLU A 83 21.38 -5.03 -8.56
CA GLU A 83 21.18 -6.28 -9.31
C GLU A 83 19.79 -6.35 -9.93
N ILE A 84 18.73 -6.04 -9.16
CA ILE A 84 17.35 -6.00 -9.67
C ILE A 84 17.15 -4.88 -10.69
N GLU A 85 17.76 -3.71 -10.51
CA GLU A 85 17.71 -2.61 -11.47
C GLU A 85 18.31 -2.99 -12.83
N VAL A 86 19.36 -3.80 -12.84
CA VAL A 86 20.03 -4.25 -14.07
C VAL A 86 19.31 -5.44 -14.70
N GLU A 87 19.01 -6.48 -13.91
CA GLU A 87 18.45 -7.73 -14.43
C GLU A 87 16.93 -7.68 -14.65
N PHE A 88 16.22 -6.89 -13.83
CA PHE A 88 14.76 -6.82 -13.82
C PHE A 88 14.21 -5.36 -13.76
N PRO A 89 14.65 -4.46 -14.64
CA PRO A 89 14.28 -3.04 -14.60
C PRO A 89 12.75 -2.80 -14.66
N GLU A 90 12.02 -3.68 -15.35
CA GLU A 90 10.56 -3.61 -15.42
C GLU A 90 9.89 -3.79 -14.05
N ILE A 91 10.43 -4.65 -13.17
CA ILE A 91 9.87 -4.90 -11.84
C ILE A 91 9.99 -3.63 -10.98
N ILE A 92 11.14 -2.95 -11.06
CA ILE A 92 11.34 -1.66 -10.41
C ILE A 92 10.34 -0.62 -10.94
N SER A 93 10.27 -0.46 -12.27
CA SER A 93 9.36 0.50 -12.91
C SER A 93 7.90 0.26 -12.53
N ARG A 94 7.45 -1.00 -12.57
CA ARG A 94 6.08 -1.39 -12.18
C ARG A 94 5.81 -1.12 -10.70
N THR A 95 6.76 -1.44 -9.83
CA THR A 95 6.63 -1.22 -8.37
C THR A 95 6.51 0.26 -8.05
N VAL A 96 7.42 1.10 -8.57
CA VAL A 96 7.38 2.55 -8.37
C VAL A 96 6.08 3.15 -8.93
N THR A 97 5.65 2.70 -10.11
CA THR A 97 4.38 3.12 -10.70
C THR A 97 3.19 2.74 -9.82
N HIS A 98 3.18 1.54 -9.25
CA HIS A 98 2.12 1.08 -8.36
C HIS A 98 2.08 1.95 -7.09
N ILE A 99 3.23 2.20 -6.46
CA ILE A 99 3.33 3.05 -5.25
C ILE A 99 2.80 4.46 -5.54
N LYS A 100 3.19 5.07 -6.66
CA LYS A 100 2.70 6.41 -7.05
C LYS A 100 1.18 6.43 -7.23
N LYS A 101 0.61 5.42 -7.87
CA LYS A 101 -0.85 5.29 -8.02
C LYS A 101 -1.54 5.09 -6.68
N TYR A 102 -0.92 4.33 -5.77
CA TYR A 102 -1.42 4.10 -4.41
C TYR A 102 -1.47 5.39 -3.60
N ILE A 103 -0.36 6.14 -3.54
CA ILE A 103 -0.27 7.42 -2.82
C ILE A 103 -1.31 8.41 -3.38
N LYS A 104 -1.36 8.54 -4.71
CA LYS A 104 -2.33 9.43 -5.35
C LYS A 104 -3.78 9.07 -5.01
N LEU A 105 -4.14 7.78 -5.08
CA LEU A 105 -5.50 7.33 -4.75
C LEU A 105 -5.85 7.61 -3.28
N GLN A 106 -4.89 7.42 -2.36
CA GLN A 106 -5.07 7.77 -0.95
C GLN A 106 -5.34 9.25 -0.74
N GLU A 107 -4.58 10.13 -1.39
CA GLU A 107 -4.74 11.59 -1.34
C GLU A 107 -6.07 12.04 -1.97
N ASP A 108 -6.42 11.49 -3.12
CA ASP A 108 -7.68 11.79 -3.83
C ASP A 108 -8.89 11.41 -2.96
N VAL A 109 -8.87 10.22 -2.36
CA VAL A 109 -9.95 9.74 -1.48
C VAL A 109 -10.02 10.55 -0.20
N ARG A 110 -8.87 10.91 0.39
CA ARG A 110 -8.82 11.77 1.56
C ARG A 110 -9.46 13.12 1.25
N THR A 111 -9.01 13.79 0.19
CA THR A 111 -9.59 15.09 -0.23
C THR A 111 -11.09 15.00 -0.43
N LYS A 112 -11.59 13.96 -1.13
CA LYS A 112 -13.03 13.77 -1.34
C LYS A 112 -13.80 13.51 -0.04
N PHE A 113 -13.24 12.72 0.87
CA PHE A 113 -13.84 12.51 2.18
C PHE A 113 -13.98 13.83 2.96
N TYR A 114 -12.99 14.73 2.85
CA TYR A 114 -13.02 16.03 3.52
C TYR A 114 -14.10 16.93 2.95
N GLU A 115 -14.19 17.00 1.62
CA GLU A 115 -15.23 17.76 0.91
C GLU A 115 -16.64 17.26 1.26
N ASP A 116 -16.82 15.94 1.32
CA ASP A 116 -18.13 15.30 1.52
C ASP A 116 -18.48 15.05 2.99
N PHE A 117 -17.61 15.38 3.96
CA PHE A 117 -17.78 14.99 5.37
C PHE A 117 -19.12 15.42 5.97
N ASN A 118 -19.52 16.68 5.75
CA ASN A 118 -20.78 17.21 6.25
C ASN A 118 -21.98 16.55 5.56
N LEU A 119 -21.86 16.22 4.27
CA LEU A 119 -22.90 15.48 3.55
C LEU A 119 -23.05 14.06 4.14
N LEU A 120 -21.94 13.34 4.32
CA LEU A 120 -21.93 12.00 4.92
C LEU A 120 -22.54 11.99 6.32
N LYS A 121 -22.25 13.01 7.14
CA LYS A 121 -22.88 13.21 8.46
C LYS A 121 -24.37 13.48 8.36
N SER A 122 -24.80 14.41 7.50
CA SER A 122 -26.22 14.76 7.33
C SER A 122 -27.08 13.58 6.85
N GLN A 123 -26.50 12.71 6.04
CA GLN A 123 -27.13 11.49 5.51
C GLN A 123 -26.97 10.29 6.44
N LYS A 124 -26.38 10.46 7.63
CA LYS A 124 -26.15 9.43 8.65
C LYS A 124 -25.27 8.25 8.18
N PHE A 125 -24.44 8.45 7.15
CA PHE A 125 -23.40 7.47 6.78
C PHE A 125 -22.25 7.45 7.79
N ILE A 126 -22.05 8.55 8.52
CA ILE A 126 -21.05 8.67 9.58
C ILE A 126 -21.73 9.32 10.79
N LEU A 127 -21.64 8.65 11.94
CA LEU A 127 -22.18 9.14 13.20
C LEU A 127 -21.03 9.70 14.04
N THR A 128 -20.98 11.03 14.15
CA THR A 128 -19.96 11.75 14.93
C THR A 128 -20.42 13.16 15.29
N ASP A 129 -20.03 13.62 16.47
CA ASP A 129 -20.25 15.01 16.90
C ASP A 129 -19.13 15.95 16.44
N ASP A 130 -18.10 15.45 15.76
CA ASP A 130 -16.99 16.28 15.29
C ASP A 130 -17.46 17.39 14.35
N CYS A 131 -16.93 18.59 14.58
CA CYS A 131 -17.07 19.74 13.70
C CYS A 131 -15.96 19.80 12.64
N VAL A 132 -14.81 19.18 12.92
CA VAL A 132 -13.64 19.12 12.03
C VAL A 132 -13.08 17.70 12.07
N ILE A 133 -12.60 17.22 10.92
CA ILE A 133 -12.05 15.88 10.78
C ILE A 133 -10.77 15.75 11.59
N ASN A 134 -10.70 14.70 12.41
CA ASN A 134 -9.48 14.31 13.10
C ASN A 134 -8.81 13.15 12.37
N ASP A 135 -7.68 13.42 11.72
CA ASP A 135 -6.89 12.45 10.96
C ASP A 135 -6.54 11.18 11.73
N LYS A 136 -6.44 11.24 13.07
CA LYS A 136 -6.16 10.05 13.91
C LYS A 136 -7.27 9.01 13.86
N HIS A 137 -8.48 9.42 13.50
CA HIS A 137 -9.64 8.54 13.38
C HIS A 137 -9.93 8.15 11.93
N LEU A 138 -9.19 8.69 10.96
CA LEU A 138 -9.38 8.44 9.55
C LEU A 138 -8.40 7.37 9.05
N THR A 139 -8.93 6.25 8.58
CA THR A 139 -8.16 5.26 7.81
C THR A 139 -8.77 5.07 6.43
N ILE A 140 -7.91 4.82 5.45
CA ILE A 140 -8.32 4.56 4.07
C ILE A 140 -7.61 3.28 3.65
N ASP A 141 -8.38 2.22 3.47
CA ASP A 141 -7.88 0.93 3.02
C ASP A 141 -8.24 0.75 1.55
N ILE A 142 -7.25 0.54 0.69
CA ILE A 142 -7.50 0.23 -0.72
C ILE A 142 -7.77 -1.28 -0.81
N SER A 143 -8.95 -1.63 -1.34
CA SER A 143 -9.42 -3.00 -1.50
C SER A 143 -9.37 -3.40 -2.98
N GLY A 144 -8.70 -4.53 -3.25
CA GLY A 144 -8.52 -5.07 -4.60
C GLY A 144 -7.47 -4.32 -5.43
N ASP A 145 -7.48 -4.57 -6.73
CA ASP A 145 -6.49 -4.04 -7.66
C ASP A 145 -6.73 -2.56 -7.99
N ILE A 146 -5.63 -1.80 -8.05
CA ILE A 146 -5.64 -0.42 -8.56
C ILE A 146 -5.51 -0.47 -10.09
N HIS A 147 -6.63 -0.40 -10.79
CA HIS A 147 -6.64 -0.29 -12.24
C HIS A 147 -6.70 1.18 -12.64
N ASN A 148 -5.66 1.67 -13.33
CA ASN A 148 -5.59 3.06 -13.83
C ASN A 148 -5.85 4.14 -12.76
N GLY A 149 -5.36 3.92 -11.53
CA GLY A 149 -5.56 4.86 -10.41
C GLY A 149 -6.97 4.81 -9.81
N LYS A 150 -7.76 3.79 -10.16
CA LYS A 150 -9.09 3.56 -9.61
C LYS A 150 -9.07 2.26 -8.83
N GLY A 151 -9.38 2.36 -7.55
CA GLY A 151 -9.59 1.23 -6.65
C GLY A 151 -10.86 1.45 -5.85
N VAL A 152 -11.39 0.38 -5.26
CA VAL A 152 -12.40 0.52 -4.21
C VAL A 152 -11.66 0.85 -2.94
N CYS A 153 -12.07 1.90 -2.23
CA CYS A 153 -11.46 2.25 -0.94
C CYS A 153 -12.50 2.12 0.16
N ILE A 154 -12.10 1.56 1.29
CA ILE A 154 -12.89 1.55 2.51
C ILE A 154 -12.36 2.68 3.37
N VAL A 155 -13.18 3.70 3.59
CA VAL A 155 -12.84 4.83 4.44
C VAL A 155 -13.49 4.59 5.80
N THR A 156 -12.68 4.53 6.85
CA THR A 156 -13.15 4.38 8.22
C THR A 156 -12.96 5.69 8.97
N TYR A 157 -14.00 6.19 9.63
CA TYR A 157 -13.95 7.34 10.51
C TYR A 157 -14.73 7.10 11.81
N ARG A 158 -14.03 7.11 12.95
CA ARG A 158 -14.60 6.75 14.27
C ARG A 158 -15.44 5.47 14.19
N GLU A 159 -14.84 4.41 13.66
CA GLU A 159 -15.46 3.08 13.47
C GLU A 159 -16.56 2.99 12.40
N ASN A 160 -17.12 4.12 11.94
CA ASN A 160 -18.04 4.14 10.81
C ASN A 160 -17.28 3.86 9.51
N LYS A 161 -17.84 3.03 8.62
CA LYS A 161 -17.23 2.66 7.35
C LYS A 161 -18.07 3.11 6.18
N VAL A 162 -17.44 3.77 5.22
CA VAL A 162 -18.03 4.11 3.92
C VAL A 162 -17.18 3.57 2.79
N VAL A 163 -17.82 3.17 1.70
CA VAL A 163 -17.12 2.63 0.52
C VAL A 163 -17.02 3.70 -0.54
N TYR A 164 -15.79 4.10 -0.84
CA TYR A 164 -15.49 4.96 -1.98
C TYR A 164 -15.33 4.13 -3.25
N LYS A 165 -16.05 4.52 -4.31
CA LYS A 165 -15.92 3.95 -5.65
C LYS A 165 -15.73 5.07 -6.66
N ASN A 166 -14.59 5.08 -7.34
CA ASN A 166 -14.32 6.01 -8.46
C ASN A 166 -15.05 5.56 -9.75
N LYS A 167 -16.38 5.43 -9.67
CA LYS A 167 -17.28 5.08 -10.77
C LYS A 167 -18.43 6.07 -10.81
N SER A 168 -18.99 6.30 -12.01
CA SER A 168 -20.17 7.16 -12.15
C SER A 168 -21.33 6.66 -11.31
N ILE A 169 -22.01 7.58 -10.63
CA ILE A 169 -23.24 7.29 -9.87
C ILE A 169 -24.43 7.02 -10.79
N ASN A 170 -24.33 7.30 -12.09
CA ASN A 170 -25.46 7.18 -13.03
C ASN A 170 -26.04 5.77 -13.07
N SER A 171 -25.19 4.74 -13.02
CA SER A 171 -25.65 3.35 -12.94
C SER A 171 -26.46 3.08 -11.67
N ASN A 172 -26.03 3.63 -10.52
CA ASN A 172 -26.77 3.47 -9.27
C ASN A 172 -28.09 4.26 -9.29
N LYS A 173 -28.10 5.47 -9.87
CA LYS A 173 -29.33 6.26 -10.05
C LYS A 173 -30.35 5.50 -10.90
N PHE A 174 -29.91 4.94 -12.02
CA PHE A 174 -30.75 4.13 -12.89
C PHE A 174 -31.31 2.90 -12.15
N ILE A 175 -30.46 2.16 -11.42
CA ILE A 175 -30.90 0.99 -10.65
C ILE A 175 -31.93 1.40 -9.60
N ASN A 176 -31.72 2.48 -8.87
CA ASN A 176 -32.67 2.94 -7.85
C ASN A 176 -34.02 3.34 -8.46
N GLN A 177 -34.00 4.09 -9.57
CA GLN A 177 -35.23 4.45 -10.31
C GLN A 177 -35.97 3.20 -10.81
N PHE A 178 -35.23 2.21 -11.32
CA PHE A 178 -35.82 0.94 -11.72
C PHE A 178 -36.45 0.22 -10.53
N LEU A 179 -35.74 0.10 -9.41
CA LEU A 179 -36.23 -0.56 -8.19
C LEU A 179 -37.49 0.12 -7.64
N GLU A 180 -37.57 1.45 -7.67
CA GLU A 180 -38.77 2.21 -7.31
C GLU A 180 -39.97 1.85 -8.21
N LEU A 181 -39.76 1.70 -9.52
CA LEU A 181 -40.81 1.33 -10.46
C LEU A 181 -41.34 -0.10 -10.25
N VAL A 182 -40.48 -1.08 -9.94
CA VAL A 182 -40.90 -2.49 -9.73
C VAL A 182 -41.38 -2.78 -8.31
N ALA A 183 -41.11 -1.90 -7.35
CA ALA A 183 -41.63 -2.02 -5.99
C ALA A 183 -43.08 -1.50 -5.84
N THR A 184 -43.68 -1.01 -6.93
CA THR A 184 -45.08 -0.56 -7.01
C THR A 184 -45.96 -1.66 -7.60
#